data_AF-A0A1F6P1N6-F1
#
_entry.id   AF-A0A1F6P1N6-F1
#
_cell.length_a   1.000
_cell.length_b   1.000
_cell.length_c   1.000
_cell.angle_alpha   90.00
_cell.angle_beta   90.00
_cell.angle_gamma   90.00
#
_symmetry.space_group_name_H-M   'P 1'
#
loop_
_entity.id
_entity.type
_entity.pdbx_description
1 polymer ?
#
loop_
_entity_poly.entity_id
_entity_poly.type
_entity_poly.pdbx_seq_one_letter_code
_entity_poly.pdbx_strand_id
1 'polypeptide(L)' 'MMYSPDWILPYAGLMPLFVVWSIFWKGLALWHAGRKGQPWWFLVLLVINTAGILEIIYLFAILKLKPAMLFKK' A
#
# COMPACT_ATOMS: atom_id res chain seq x y z
N MET A 1 41.67 -7.80 -1.32
CA MET A 1 40.55 -8.21 -2.18
C MET A 1 39.29 -8.05 -1.37
N MET A 2 38.52 -7.00 -1.63
CA MET A 2 37.26 -6.73 -0.93
C MET A 2 36.15 -7.47 -1.68
N TYR A 3 35.51 -8.45 -1.04
CA TYR A 3 34.31 -9.08 -1.57
C TYR A 3 33.24 -8.01 -1.72
N SER A 4 33.03 -7.48 -2.93
CA SER A 4 31.83 -6.75 -3.26
C SER A 4 30.69 -7.78 -3.30
N PRO A 5 29.67 -7.68 -2.45
CA PRO A 5 28.59 -8.65 -2.43
C PRO A 5 27.67 -8.44 -3.64
N ASP A 6 28.00 -9.09 -4.74
CA ASP A 6 27.30 -9.09 -6.03
C ASP A 6 25.89 -9.71 -5.95
N TRP A 7 25.63 -10.49 -4.89
CA TRP A 7 24.29 -11.01 -4.56
C TRP A 7 23.26 -9.91 -4.24
N ILE A 8 23.66 -8.64 -4.04
CA ILE A 8 22.73 -7.53 -3.76
C ILE A 8 22.15 -6.94 -5.05
N LEU A 9 22.92 -6.99 -6.15
CA LEU A 9 22.60 -6.37 -7.44
C LEU A 9 21.28 -6.86 -8.09
N PRO A 10 20.90 -8.16 -8.01
CA PRO A 10 19.64 -8.65 -8.56
C PRO A 10 18.40 -8.09 -7.84
N TYR A 11 18.51 -7.81 -6.54
CA TYR A 11 17.39 -7.37 -5.72
C TYR A 11 17.19 -5.85 -5.75
N ALA A 12 18.19 -5.10 -6.24
CA ALA A 12 18.13 -3.64 -6.37
C ALA A 12 16.98 -3.16 -7.27
N GLY A 13 16.59 -3.96 -8.28
CA GLY A 13 15.46 -3.64 -9.17
C GLY A 13 14.08 -4.00 -8.62
N LEU A 14 14.00 -4.95 -7.68
CA LEU A 14 12.73 -5.42 -7.09
C LEU A 14 12.23 -4.52 -5.95
N MET A 15 13.16 -3.89 -5.23
CA MET A 15 12.86 -2.96 -4.13
C MET A 15 11.96 -1.77 -4.55
N PRO A 16 12.28 -1.00 -5.61
CA PRO A 16 11.47 0.14 -6.02
C PRO A 16 10.04 -0.25 -6.41
N LEU A 17 9.87 -1.41 -7.06
CA LEU A 17 8.55 -1.91 -7.44
C LEU A 17 7.68 -2.20 -6.22
N PHE A 18 8.24 -2.81 -5.19
CA PHE A 18 7.54 -3.07 -3.92
C PHE A 18 7.16 -1.78 -3.19
N VAL A 19 8.03 -0.77 -3.23
CA VAL A 19 7.76 0.54 -2.62
C VAL A 19 6.61 1.24 -3.36
N VAL A 20 6.66 1.30 -4.69
CA VAL A 20 5.58 1.91 -5.50
C VAL A 20 4.26 1.17 -5.28
N TRP A 21 4.29 -0.16 -5.28
CA TRP A 21 3.12 -1.00 -4.98
C TRP A 21 2.51 -0.67 -3.61
N SER A 22 3.33 -0.64 -2.56
CA SER A 22 2.87 -0.38 -1.19
C SER A 22 2.30 1.03 -1.04
N ILE A 23 2.97 2.04 -1.61
CA ILE A 23 2.52 3.44 -1.58
C ILE A 23 1.19 3.60 -2.34
N PHE A 24 1.04 2.94 -3.49
CA PHE A 24 -0.18 3.00 -4.29
C PHE A 24 -1.40 2.53 -3.50
N TRP A 25 -1.33 1.35 -2.87
CA TRP A 25 -2.44 0.81 -2.08
C TRP A 25 -2.68 1.62 -0.79
N LYS A 26 -1.61 2.04 -0.11
CA LYS A 26 -1.71 2.87 1.09
C LYS A 26 -2.36 4.22 0.83
N GLY A 27 -1.97 4.90 -0.24
CA GLY A 27 -2.59 6.16 -0.65
C GLY A 27 -4.09 6.02 -0.95
N LEU A 28 -4.47 4.97 -1.70
CA LEU A 28 -5.87 4.69 -2.01
C LEU A 28 -6.71 4.40 -0.77
N ALA A 29 -6.22 3.57 0.14
CA ALA A 29 -6.94 3.22 1.36
C ALA A 29 -7.10 4.43 2.29
N LEU A 30 -6.05 5.23 2.47
CA LEU A 30 -6.10 6.46 3.29
C LEU A 30 -7.03 7.52 2.68
N TRP A 31 -7.01 7.71 1.36
CA TRP A 31 -7.93 8.62 0.67
C TRP A 31 -9.39 8.27 0.95
N HIS A 32 -9.73 6.99 0.86
CA HIS A 32 -11.10 6.52 1.11
C HIS A 32 -11.47 6.57 2.60
N ALA A 33 -10.54 6.23 3.50
CA ALA A 33 -10.75 6.34 4.95
C ALA A 33 -11.00 7.78 5.39
N GLY A 34 -10.24 8.74 4.86
CA GLY A 34 -10.44 10.17 5.11
C GLY A 34 -11.79 10.66 4.58
N ARG A 35 -12.12 10.34 3.32
CA ARG A 35 -13.41 10.72 2.71
C ARG A 35 -14.63 10.13 3.41
N LYS A 36 -14.52 8.93 3.96
CA LYS A 36 -15.59 8.25 4.70
C LYS A 36 -15.64 8.66 6.18
N GLY A 37 -14.74 9.52 6.65
CA GLY A 37 -14.71 9.95 8.04
C GLY A 37 -14.40 8.83 9.02
N GLN A 38 -13.51 7.90 8.66
CA GLN A 38 -13.11 6.77 9.51
C GLN A 38 -11.72 7.00 10.13
N PRO A 39 -11.61 7.82 11.20
CA PRO A 39 -10.31 8.22 11.76
C PRO A 39 -9.53 7.04 12.34
N TRP A 40 -10.22 6.06 12.93
CA TRP A 40 -9.57 4.86 13.46
C TRP A 40 -8.94 4.01 12.36
N TRP A 41 -9.69 3.78 11.26
CA TRP A 41 -9.16 3.08 10.09
C TRP A 41 -8.04 3.85 9.42
N PHE A 42 -8.14 5.17 9.32
CA PHE A 42 -7.05 6.01 8.82
C PHE A 42 -5.77 5.82 9.63
N LEU A 43 -5.86 5.84 10.97
CA LEU A 43 -4.69 5.66 11.84
C LEU A 43 -4.11 4.25 11.72
N VAL A 44 -4.96 3.21 11.72
CA VAL A 44 -4.54 1.82 11.57
C VAL A 44 -3.82 1.59 10.23
N LEU A 45 -4.38 2.09 9.12
CA LEU A 45 -3.77 1.98 7.79
C LEU A 45 -2.48 2.81 7.67
N LEU A 46 -2.36 3.89 8.44
CA LEU A 46 -1.14 4.71 8.45
C LEU A 46 -0.01 4.00 9.20
N VAL A 47 -0.28 3.50 10.41
CA VAL A 47 0.71 2.92 11.33
C VAL A 47 1.10 1.51 10.93
N ILE A 48 0.13 0.67 10.55
CA ILE A 48 0.41 -0.71 10.17
C ILE A 48 0.86 -0.72 8.71
N ASN A 49 2.02 -1.31 8.45
CA ASN A 49 2.58 -1.44 7.10
C ASN A 49 2.60 -2.92 6.71
N THR A 50 1.63 -3.34 5.91
CA THR A 50 1.47 -4.75 5.48
C THR A 50 1.77 -4.97 4.00
N ALA A 51 2.59 -4.09 3.40
CA ALA A 51 2.91 -4.10 1.97
C ALA A 51 1.67 -4.01 1.05
N GLY A 52 0.61 -3.32 1.49
CA GLY A 52 -0.62 -3.11 0.73
C GLY A 52 -1.74 -4.13 0.98
N ILE A 53 -1.49 -5.22 1.70
CA ILE A 53 -2.48 -6.30 1.90
C ILE A 53 -3.67 -5.82 2.74
N LEU A 54 -3.41 -5.21 3.90
CA LEU A 54 -4.43 -4.65 4.78
C LEU A 54 -5.24 -3.57 4.08
N GLU A 55 -4.56 -2.76 3.27
CA GLU A 55 -5.14 -1.67 2.50
C GLU A 55 -6.09 -2.19 1.42
N ILE A 56 -5.72 -3.25 0.72
CA ILE A 56 -6.59 -3.96 -0.24
C ILE A 56 -7.81 -4.55 0.50
N ILE A 57 -7.61 -5.23 1.63
CA ILE A 57 -8.71 -5.80 2.43
C ILE A 57 -9.67 -4.70 2.87
N TYR A 58 -9.16 -3.57 3.34
CA TYR A 58 -9.99 -2.44 3.73
C TYR A 58 -10.80 -1.90 2.56
N LEU A 59 -10.20 -1.71 1.38
CA LEU A 59 -10.89 -1.21 0.19
C LEU A 59 -11.99 -2.17 -0.30
N PHE A 60 -11.70 -3.47 -0.39
CA PHE A 60 -12.60 -4.45 -1.04
C PHE A 60 -13.51 -5.20 -0.07
N ALA A 61 -13.09 -5.50 1.16
CA ALA A 61 -13.91 -6.23 2.13
C ALA A 61 -14.69 -5.29 3.06
N ILE A 62 -14.04 -4.23 3.55
CA ILE A 62 -14.66 -3.29 4.52
C ILE A 62 -15.50 -2.25 3.78
N LEU A 63 -14.90 -1.54 2.84
CA LEU A 63 -15.61 -0.52 2.05
C LEU A 63 -16.41 -1.11 0.89
N LYS A 64 -16.18 -2.38 0.55
CA LYS A 64 -16.88 -3.09 -0.55
C LYS A 64 -16.85 -2.32 -1.86
N LEU A 65 -15.74 -1.62 -2.13
CA LEU A 65 -15.57 -0.82 -3.33
C LEU A 65 -15.39 -1.74 -4.53
N LYS A 66 -16.10 -1.44 -5.61
CA LYS A 66 -15.79 -2.02 -6.92
C LYS A 66 -14.56 -1.32 -7.48
N PRO A 67 -13.72 -1.99 -8.30
CA PRO A 67 -12.56 -1.36 -8.93
C PRO A 67 -12.92 -0.06 -9.69
N ALA A 68 -14.07 -0.05 -10.36
CA ALA A 68 -14.58 1.13 -11.07
C ALA A 68 -14.95 2.32 -10.15
N MET A 69 -15.15 2.08 -8.86
CA MET A 69 -15.49 3.12 -7.88
C MET A 69 -14.27 3.72 -7.17
N LEU A 70 -13.08 3.11 -7.28
CA LEU A 70 -11.86 3.59 -6.63
C LEU A 70 -11.46 5.01 -7.08
N PHE A 71 -11.75 5.33 -8.34
CA PHE A 71 -11.41 6.61 -8.96
C PHE A 71 -12.64 7.49 -9.21
N LYS A 72 -13.82 7.07 -8.76
CA LYS A 72 -15.07 7.81 -8.95
C LYS A 72 -15.19 8.87 -7.84
N LYS A 73 -15.19 10.14 -8.25
CA LYS A 73 -15.23 11.30 -7.34
C LYS A 73 -16.58 11.41 -6.63
#